data_AF-W5Q326-F1
#
_entry.id   AF-W5Q326-F1
#
_cell.length_a   1.000
_cell.length_b   1.000
_cell.length_c   1.000
_cell.angle_alpha   90.00
_cell.angle_beta   90.00
_cell.angle_gamma   90.00
#
_symmetry.space_group_name_H-M   'P 1'
#
loop_
_entity.id
_entity.type
_entity.pdbx_description
1 polymer ?
#
loop_
_entity_poly.entity_id
_entity_poly.type
_entity_poly.pdbx_seq_one_letter_code
_entity_poly.pdbx_strand_id
1 'polypeptide(L)'
;MSGIYWGLTVMDLMGQLHRMNREEILTFIKSCQHECGGISASIGHDPHLLYTLSAVQILTLYDSINVIDINKVVEYVQSLQKEDGSFAGDIWGEIDTRFSFCAVATLALLGKLDAINVEKAIEFVLSCMNFDGGFGCRPGSESHAGQLPDVCYSWWVLASLKIIGRLHWIDREKLRSFILACQDEETGGFADRPGDMVDPFHTLFGIAGLSLLGEEQIKPVSPVFCMPEEVLRRVNVQPELVS
;
A
#
# COMPACT_ATOMS: atom_id res chain seq x y z
N MET A 1 4.48 13.13 6.01
CA MET A 1 3.36 12.64 5.18
C MET A 1 2.71 11.39 5.75
N SER A 2 3.37 10.22 5.73
CA SER A 2 2.75 8.95 6.17
C SER A 2 2.31 8.91 7.63
N GLY A 3 3.01 9.62 8.53
CA GLY A 3 2.55 9.78 9.92
C GLY A 3 1.20 10.53 10.04
N ILE A 4 0.92 11.46 9.12
CA ILE A 4 -0.39 12.14 9.07
C ILE A 4 -1.44 11.13 8.63
N TYR A 5 -1.17 10.35 7.57
CA TYR A 5 -2.08 9.34 7.05
C TYR A 5 -2.54 8.35 8.14
N TRP A 6 -1.60 7.67 8.79
CA TRP A 6 -1.92 6.74 9.87
C TRP A 6 -2.51 7.45 11.09
N GLY A 7 -2.07 8.68 11.36
CA GLY A 7 -2.61 9.52 12.44
C GLY A 7 -4.09 9.83 12.25
N LEU A 8 -4.55 10.11 11.02
CA LEU A 8 -5.97 10.35 10.74
C LEU A 8 -6.82 9.11 11.06
N THR A 9 -6.36 7.93 10.64
CA THR A 9 -7.00 6.65 10.97
C THR A 9 -7.15 6.45 12.46
N VAL A 10 -6.07 6.65 13.22
CA VAL A 10 -6.09 6.50 14.68
C VAL A 10 -7.06 7.50 15.31
N MET A 11 -7.00 8.76 14.89
CA MET A 11 -7.86 9.81 15.45
C MET A 11 -9.33 9.58 15.13
N ASP A 12 -9.66 9.06 13.95
CA ASP A 12 -11.02 8.66 13.60
C ASP A 12 -11.51 7.46 14.42
N LEU A 13 -10.69 6.41 14.57
CA LEU A 13 -11.00 5.25 15.41
C LEU A 13 -11.24 5.65 16.88
N MET A 14 -10.55 6.66 17.37
CA MET A 14 -10.72 7.21 18.72
C MET A 14 -11.90 8.21 18.84
N GLY A 15 -12.61 8.53 17.75
CA GLY A 15 -13.65 9.57 17.74
C GLY A 15 -13.10 10.99 17.95
N GLN A 16 -11.81 11.20 17.71
CA GLN A 16 -11.07 12.43 17.93
C GLN A 16 -10.66 13.14 16.63
N LEU A 17 -11.18 12.71 15.47
CA LEU A 17 -10.83 13.29 14.16
C LEU A 17 -10.99 14.82 14.12
N HIS A 18 -11.97 15.38 14.85
CA HIS A 18 -12.21 16.82 14.98
C HIS A 18 -11.01 17.62 15.53
N ARG A 19 -10.04 16.96 16.18
CA ARG A 19 -8.81 17.59 16.69
C ARG A 19 -7.75 17.77 15.61
N MET A 20 -7.91 17.12 14.46
CA MET A 20 -6.98 17.24 13.34
C MET A 20 -7.31 18.50 12.56
N ASN A 21 -6.32 19.38 12.38
CA ASN A 21 -6.51 20.62 11.64
C ASN A 21 -6.49 20.34 10.13
N ARG A 22 -7.68 20.18 9.54
CA ARG A 22 -7.86 19.89 8.12
C ARG A 22 -7.12 20.90 7.23
N GLU A 23 -7.33 22.20 7.43
CA GLU A 23 -6.78 23.24 6.55
C GLU A 23 -5.24 23.28 6.57
N GLU A 24 -4.64 23.06 7.74
CA GLU A 24 -3.19 22.97 7.88
C GLU A 24 -2.63 21.73 7.18
N ILE A 25 -3.31 20.58 7.29
CA ILE A 25 -2.93 19.35 6.59
C ILE A 25 -3.03 19.54 5.07
N LEU A 26 -4.12 20.12 4.56
CA LEU A 26 -4.29 20.37 3.12
C LEU A 26 -3.22 21.34 2.60
N THR A 27 -2.94 22.41 3.35
CA THR A 27 -1.88 23.38 3.00
C THR A 27 -0.51 22.71 2.98
N PHE A 28 -0.20 21.87 3.98
CA PHE A 28 1.03 21.12 4.05
C PHE A 28 1.20 20.17 2.85
N ILE A 29 0.16 19.38 2.52
CA ILE A 29 0.20 18.47 1.37
C ILE A 29 0.46 19.22 0.08
N LYS A 30 -0.24 20.34 -0.15
CA LYS A 30 -0.03 21.20 -1.32
C LYS A 30 1.41 21.69 -1.41
N SER A 31 2.00 22.10 -0.29
CA SER A 31 3.38 22.58 -0.24
C SER A 31 4.44 21.48 -0.48
N CYS A 32 4.05 20.21 -0.36
CA CYS A 32 4.93 19.06 -0.59
C CYS A 32 4.86 18.53 -2.03
N GLN A 33 3.99 19.05 -2.91
CA GLN A 33 3.96 18.64 -4.31
C GLN A 33 5.08 19.33 -5.10
N HIS A 34 5.88 18.55 -5.81
CA HIS A 34 6.98 19.04 -6.65
C HIS A 34 6.53 19.28 -8.09
N GLU A 35 7.33 20.01 -8.88
CA GLU A 35 7.05 20.26 -10.30
C GLU A 35 6.98 18.97 -11.15
N CYS A 36 7.70 17.93 -10.75
CA CYS A 36 7.61 16.61 -11.38
C CYS A 36 6.29 15.88 -11.07
N GLY A 37 5.49 16.39 -10.13
CA GLY A 37 4.20 15.85 -9.71
C GLY A 37 4.23 14.96 -8.48
N GLY A 38 5.37 14.36 -8.16
CA GLY A 38 5.56 13.59 -6.95
C GLY A 38 5.45 14.45 -5.68
N ILE A 39 5.06 13.81 -4.58
CA ILE A 39 4.86 14.47 -3.29
C ILE A 39 5.91 13.95 -2.30
N SER A 40 6.51 14.85 -1.53
CA SER A 40 7.58 14.54 -0.57
C SER A 40 7.05 14.23 0.83
N ALA A 41 7.93 13.70 1.67
CA ALA A 41 7.61 13.40 3.07
C ALA A 41 7.28 14.67 3.88
N SER A 42 8.00 15.75 3.56
CA SER A 42 7.99 17.06 4.20
C SER A 42 8.61 18.09 3.27
N ILE A 43 8.37 19.36 3.53
CA ILE A 43 8.92 20.49 2.79
C ILE A 43 10.46 20.39 2.78
N GLY A 44 11.06 20.49 1.58
CA GLY A 44 12.51 20.44 1.38
C GLY A 44 13.10 19.04 1.24
N HIS A 45 12.27 17.99 1.23
CA HIS A 45 12.70 16.62 0.94
C HIS A 45 12.35 16.22 -0.50
N ASP A 46 13.01 15.17 -1.00
CA ASP A 46 12.72 14.62 -2.32
C ASP A 46 11.32 13.98 -2.39
N PRO A 47 10.64 14.08 -3.54
CA PRO A 47 9.37 13.41 -3.77
C PRO A 47 9.59 11.90 -3.92
N HIS A 48 8.64 11.12 -3.39
CA HIS A 48 8.74 9.66 -3.44
C HIS A 48 7.34 9.05 -3.55
N LEU A 49 7.24 7.89 -4.20
CA LEU A 49 5.97 7.22 -4.49
C LEU A 49 5.16 6.86 -3.23
N LEU A 50 5.85 6.42 -2.16
CA LEU A 50 5.25 6.17 -0.83
C LEU A 50 4.48 7.38 -0.26
N TYR A 51 5.09 8.56 -0.33
CA TYR A 51 4.48 9.78 0.21
C TYR A 51 3.43 10.35 -0.74
N THR A 52 3.59 10.12 -2.05
CA THR A 52 2.57 10.41 -3.05
C THR A 52 1.29 9.62 -2.78
N LEU A 53 1.38 8.31 -2.55
CA LEU A 53 0.22 7.51 -2.14
C LEU A 53 -0.39 8.04 -0.84
N SER A 54 0.43 8.26 0.20
CA SER A 54 -0.05 8.74 1.50
C SER A 54 -0.82 10.07 1.37
N ALA A 55 -0.33 11.00 0.56
CA ALA A 55 -0.98 12.27 0.30
C ALA A 55 -2.31 12.09 -0.43
N VAL A 56 -2.34 11.27 -1.49
CA VAL A 56 -3.58 10.97 -2.24
C VAL A 56 -4.62 10.29 -1.36
N GLN A 57 -4.21 9.36 -0.48
CA GLN A 57 -5.10 8.74 0.49
C GLN A 57 -5.69 9.77 1.47
N ILE A 58 -4.85 10.65 2.05
CA ILE A 58 -5.33 11.71 2.96
C ILE A 58 -6.33 12.63 2.25
N LEU A 59 -6.00 13.08 1.04
CA LEU A 59 -6.86 13.97 0.28
C LEU A 59 -8.17 13.29 -0.12
N THR A 60 -8.14 11.98 -0.41
CA THR A 60 -9.36 11.20 -0.67
C THR A 60 -10.22 11.10 0.58
N LEU A 61 -9.63 10.84 1.75
CA LEU A 61 -10.34 10.81 3.03
C LEU A 61 -11.02 12.14 3.38
N TYR A 62 -10.45 13.26 2.94
CA TYR A 62 -11.02 14.60 3.12
C TYR A 62 -11.88 15.11 1.97
N ASP A 63 -12.10 14.29 0.93
CA ASP A 63 -12.78 14.70 -0.31
C ASP A 63 -12.21 16.03 -0.86
N SER A 64 -10.87 16.08 -0.99
CA SER A 64 -10.12 17.31 -1.32
C SER A 64 -8.98 17.04 -2.31
N ILE A 65 -9.18 16.08 -3.20
CA ILE A 65 -8.16 15.67 -4.18
C ILE A 65 -7.74 16.81 -5.13
N ASN A 66 -8.61 17.80 -5.32
CA ASN A 66 -8.38 19.01 -6.12
C ASN A 66 -7.33 19.98 -5.52
N VAL A 67 -6.81 19.71 -4.32
CA VAL A 67 -5.75 20.51 -3.69
C VAL A 67 -4.40 20.37 -4.42
N ILE A 68 -4.20 19.26 -5.11
CA ILE A 68 -2.97 18.92 -5.85
C ILE A 68 -3.25 18.85 -7.36
N ASP A 69 -2.20 18.94 -8.16
CA ASP A 69 -2.28 18.67 -9.60
C ASP A 69 -2.28 17.15 -9.85
N ILE A 70 -3.46 16.61 -10.14
CA ILE A 70 -3.68 15.19 -10.39
C ILE A 70 -2.96 14.71 -11.65
N ASN A 71 -2.95 15.52 -12.71
CA ASN A 71 -2.32 15.13 -13.97
C ASN A 71 -0.81 14.97 -13.77
N LYS A 72 -0.21 15.87 -13.00
CA LYS A 72 1.21 15.78 -12.62
C LYS A 72 1.50 14.55 -11.76
N VAL A 73 0.62 14.19 -10.83
CA VAL A 73 0.77 12.92 -10.07
C VAL A 73 0.75 11.72 -11.01
N VAL A 74 -0.17 11.67 -11.97
CA VAL A 74 -0.26 10.58 -12.94
C VAL A 74 1.00 10.50 -13.80
N GLU A 75 1.49 11.65 -14.33
CA GLU A 75 2.74 11.74 -15.07
C GLU A 75 3.94 11.23 -14.24
N TYR A 76 4.02 11.62 -12.97
CA TYR A 76 5.06 11.17 -12.05
C TYR A 76 5.04 9.65 -11.88
N VAL A 77 3.88 9.08 -11.52
CA VAL A 77 3.74 7.63 -11.33
C VAL A 77 4.09 6.87 -12.61
N GLN A 78 3.60 7.34 -13.76
CA GLN A 78 3.88 6.75 -15.06
C GLN A 78 5.38 6.76 -15.38
N SER A 79 6.08 7.85 -15.07
CA SER A 79 7.52 7.99 -15.34
C SER A 79 8.40 7.02 -14.55
N LEU A 80 7.87 6.45 -13.45
CA LEU A 80 8.58 5.53 -12.58
C LEU A 80 8.42 4.06 -12.99
N GLN A 81 7.49 3.74 -13.91
CA GLN A 81 7.34 2.37 -14.41
C GLN A 81 8.53 1.99 -15.32
N LYS A 82 9.13 0.84 -15.07
CA LYS A 82 10.25 0.28 -15.85
C LYS A 82 9.76 -0.68 -16.92
N GLU A 83 10.64 -1.04 -17.85
CA GLU A 83 10.31 -1.92 -18.99
C GLU A 83 9.84 -3.32 -18.57
N ASP A 84 10.34 -3.82 -17.44
CA ASP A 84 9.98 -5.11 -16.84
C ASP A 84 8.68 -5.06 -16.02
N GLY A 85 8.03 -3.90 -15.94
CA GLY A 85 6.80 -3.68 -15.19
C GLY A 85 7.01 -3.23 -13.74
N SER A 86 8.23 -3.31 -13.22
CA SER A 86 8.57 -2.81 -11.89
C SER A 86 8.40 -1.29 -11.79
N PHE A 87 8.32 -0.78 -10.56
CA PHE A 87 8.30 0.65 -10.30
C PHE A 87 9.52 1.05 -9.47
N ALA A 88 10.12 2.17 -9.87
CA ALA A 88 11.06 2.87 -9.01
C ALA A 88 10.32 3.70 -7.94
N GLY A 89 10.93 3.87 -6.77
CA GLY A 89 10.36 4.70 -5.71
C GLY A 89 10.46 6.20 -6.01
N ASP A 90 11.52 6.58 -6.72
CA ASP A 90 11.86 7.94 -7.14
C ASP A 90 12.89 7.92 -8.29
N ILE A 91 13.52 9.07 -8.54
CA ILE A 91 14.52 9.25 -9.60
C ILE A 91 15.84 8.50 -9.36
N TRP A 92 16.10 8.04 -8.13
CA TRP A 92 17.33 7.32 -7.77
C TRP A 92 17.24 5.83 -8.12
N GLY A 93 16.06 5.33 -8.44
CA GLY A 93 15.89 4.06 -9.14
C GLY A 93 15.88 2.82 -8.26
N GLU A 94 15.66 2.95 -6.94
CA GLU A 94 15.38 1.80 -6.08
C GLU A 94 14.13 1.07 -6.61
N ILE A 95 14.24 -0.24 -6.81
CA ILE A 95 13.14 -1.09 -7.26
C ILE A 95 12.64 -1.92 -6.11
N ASP A 96 11.33 -1.87 -5.90
CA ASP A 96 10.67 -2.60 -4.85
C ASP A 96 9.18 -2.85 -5.16
N THR A 97 8.68 -4.06 -4.92
CA THR A 97 7.23 -4.38 -5.00
C THR A 97 6.31 -3.41 -4.23
N ARG A 98 6.76 -2.80 -3.12
CA ARG A 98 6.10 -1.69 -2.41
C ARG A 98 5.70 -0.58 -3.35
N PHE A 99 6.59 -0.24 -4.27
CA PHE A 99 6.38 0.85 -5.22
C PHE A 99 5.35 0.47 -6.28
N SER A 100 5.29 -0.82 -6.65
CA SER A 100 4.22 -1.33 -7.51
C SER A 100 2.84 -1.18 -6.83
N PHE A 101 2.74 -1.53 -5.55
CA PHE A 101 1.52 -1.26 -4.77
C PHE A 101 1.20 0.24 -4.69
N CYS A 102 2.19 1.09 -4.40
CA CYS A 102 1.98 2.52 -4.29
C CYS A 102 1.50 3.14 -5.60
N ALA A 103 2.07 2.74 -6.73
CA ALA A 103 1.63 3.18 -8.06
C ALA A 103 0.17 2.77 -8.33
N VAL A 104 -0.13 1.47 -8.18
CA VAL A 104 -1.46 0.91 -8.46
C VAL A 104 -2.52 1.52 -7.55
N ALA A 105 -2.27 1.61 -6.24
CA ALA A 105 -3.19 2.20 -5.28
C ALA A 105 -3.41 3.70 -5.54
N THR A 106 -2.36 4.45 -5.89
CA THR A 106 -2.47 5.87 -6.23
C THR A 106 -3.36 6.06 -7.46
N LEU A 107 -3.09 5.31 -8.55
CA LEU A 107 -3.85 5.45 -9.78
C LEU A 107 -5.28 4.91 -9.67
N ALA A 108 -5.52 3.88 -8.84
CA ALA A 108 -6.86 3.41 -8.54
C ALA A 108 -7.69 4.48 -7.81
N LEU A 109 -7.11 5.15 -6.81
CA LEU A 109 -7.77 6.27 -6.11
C LEU A 109 -8.11 7.43 -7.04
N LEU A 110 -7.27 7.66 -8.05
CA LEU A 110 -7.45 8.73 -9.03
C LEU A 110 -8.33 8.33 -10.22
N GLY A 111 -8.72 7.06 -10.35
CA GLY A 111 -9.43 6.54 -11.52
C GLY A 111 -8.61 6.62 -12.81
N LYS A 112 -7.29 6.37 -12.72
CA LYS A 112 -6.28 6.55 -13.79
C LYS A 112 -5.37 5.33 -13.98
N LEU A 113 -5.86 4.13 -13.70
CA LEU A 113 -5.10 2.88 -13.88
C LEU A 113 -4.67 2.65 -15.34
N ASP A 114 -5.39 3.23 -16.30
CA ASP A 114 -5.09 3.21 -17.74
C ASP A 114 -3.79 3.96 -18.11
N ALA A 115 -3.22 4.75 -17.21
CA ALA A 115 -1.97 5.48 -17.44
C ALA A 115 -0.71 4.58 -17.42
N ILE A 116 -0.79 3.37 -16.85
CA ILE A 116 0.34 2.45 -16.70
C ILE A 116 0.06 1.11 -17.38
N ASN A 117 1.11 0.35 -17.65
CA ASN A 117 0.95 -1.05 -18.05
C ASN A 117 0.68 -1.91 -16.81
N VAL A 118 -0.61 -2.09 -16.49
CA VAL A 118 -1.05 -2.88 -15.33
C VAL A 118 -0.63 -4.34 -15.46
N GLU A 119 -0.73 -4.95 -16.64
CA GLU A 119 -0.36 -6.36 -16.86
C GLU A 119 1.10 -6.62 -16.51
N LYS A 120 2.02 -5.79 -17.00
CA LYS A 120 3.45 -5.89 -16.66
C LYS A 120 3.72 -5.67 -15.17
N ALA A 121 3.02 -4.73 -14.53
CA ALA A 121 3.14 -4.52 -13.10
C ALA A 121 2.77 -5.79 -12.30
N ILE A 122 1.75 -6.51 -12.76
CA ILE A 122 1.34 -7.79 -12.18
C ILE A 122 2.37 -8.88 -12.43
N GLU A 123 2.85 -9.01 -13.67
CA GLU A 123 3.88 -9.99 -14.03
C GLU A 123 5.12 -9.82 -13.15
N PHE A 124 5.58 -8.58 -12.95
CA PHE A 124 6.68 -8.27 -12.03
C PHE A 124 6.37 -8.72 -10.60
N VAL A 125 5.23 -8.32 -10.06
CA VAL A 125 4.82 -8.67 -8.69
C VAL A 125 4.73 -10.19 -8.50
N LEU A 126 4.14 -10.91 -9.46
CA LEU A 126 4.03 -12.38 -9.39
C LEU A 126 5.39 -13.07 -9.51
N SER A 127 6.31 -12.52 -10.31
CA SER A 127 7.67 -13.05 -10.43
C SER A 127 8.51 -12.90 -9.16
N CYS A 128 8.01 -12.17 -8.16
CA CYS A 128 8.61 -12.07 -6.83
C CYS A 128 8.16 -13.17 -5.87
N MET A 129 7.19 -14.03 -6.23
CA MET A 129 6.74 -15.13 -5.36
C MET A 129 7.80 -16.23 -5.24
N ASN A 130 8.06 -16.66 -4.01
CA ASN A 130 9.01 -17.72 -3.68
C ASN A 130 8.35 -19.08 -3.45
N PHE A 131 9.17 -20.13 -3.33
CA PHE A 131 8.69 -21.51 -3.18
C PHE A 131 7.92 -21.75 -1.87
N ASP A 132 8.12 -20.93 -0.86
CA ASP A 132 7.43 -20.95 0.44
C ASP A 132 6.06 -20.25 0.39
N GLY A 133 5.76 -19.52 -0.70
CA GLY A 133 4.53 -18.75 -0.87
C GLY A 133 4.64 -17.27 -0.51
N GLY A 134 5.75 -16.83 0.11
CA GLY A 134 6.05 -15.43 0.37
C GLY A 134 6.52 -14.67 -0.89
N PHE A 135 6.73 -13.36 -0.78
CA PHE A 135 7.05 -12.47 -1.90
C PHE A 135 8.27 -11.59 -1.66
N GLY A 136 9.33 -11.74 -2.49
CA GLY A 136 10.48 -10.84 -2.67
C GLY A 136 10.13 -9.37 -2.91
N CYS A 137 11.06 -8.42 -2.68
CA CYS A 137 10.91 -7.07 -3.28
C CYS A 137 11.17 -7.05 -4.79
N ARG A 138 11.88 -8.07 -5.29
CA ARG A 138 12.25 -8.25 -6.69
C ARG A 138 12.45 -9.73 -6.98
N PRO A 139 12.45 -10.15 -8.25
CA PRO A 139 12.65 -11.54 -8.61
C PRO A 139 13.98 -12.10 -8.10
N GLY A 140 13.93 -13.30 -7.51
CA GLY A 140 15.10 -13.97 -6.95
C GLY A 140 15.54 -13.48 -5.57
N SER A 141 14.87 -12.49 -4.97
CA SER A 141 15.05 -12.16 -3.56
C SER A 141 14.36 -13.18 -2.67
N GLU A 142 15.10 -13.76 -1.72
CA GLU A 142 14.57 -14.75 -0.76
C GLU A 142 13.51 -14.16 0.16
N SER A 143 12.62 -14.99 0.71
CA SER A 143 11.55 -14.60 1.64
C SER A 143 12.01 -14.24 3.06
N HIS A 144 13.31 -14.35 3.37
CA HIS A 144 13.77 -14.56 4.74
C HIS A 144 14.98 -13.73 5.21
N ALA A 145 15.41 -12.67 4.51
CA ALA A 145 16.52 -11.84 4.98
C ALA A 145 16.07 -10.41 5.31
N GLY A 146 16.38 -9.95 6.53
CA GLY A 146 15.92 -8.73 7.21
C GLY A 146 16.10 -7.35 6.56
N GLN A 147 16.13 -7.27 5.23
CA GLN A 147 15.80 -6.07 4.47
C GLN A 147 14.65 -6.28 3.48
N LEU A 148 14.14 -7.51 3.30
CA LEU A 148 13.20 -7.97 2.27
C LEU A 148 12.43 -9.23 2.76
N PRO A 149 11.45 -9.73 2.00
CA PRO A 149 10.03 -10.03 2.33
C PRO A 149 9.58 -10.18 3.77
N ASP A 150 8.37 -9.70 3.96
CA ASP A 150 7.71 -9.44 5.22
C ASP A 150 6.21 -9.63 4.91
N VAL A 151 5.44 -10.03 5.90
CA VAL A 151 3.98 -10.12 5.85
C VAL A 151 3.33 -8.87 5.18
N CYS A 152 3.97 -7.69 5.26
CA CYS A 152 3.62 -6.47 4.57
C CYS A 152 3.73 -6.55 3.03
N TYR A 153 4.66 -7.33 2.48
CA TYR A 153 4.77 -7.58 1.03
C TYR A 153 3.66 -8.49 0.56
N SER A 154 3.34 -9.51 1.35
CA SER A 154 2.14 -10.31 1.12
C SER A 154 0.90 -9.40 1.05
N TRP A 155 0.80 -8.44 1.96
CA TRP A 155 -0.24 -7.41 1.91
C TRP A 155 -0.18 -6.55 0.64
N TRP A 156 0.95 -5.93 0.31
CA TRP A 156 1.07 -5.02 -0.84
C TRP A 156 0.76 -5.73 -2.16
N VAL A 157 1.22 -6.95 -2.31
CA VAL A 157 0.93 -7.78 -3.48
C VAL A 157 -0.54 -8.17 -3.52
N LEU A 158 -1.10 -8.69 -2.42
CA LEU A 158 -2.53 -9.02 -2.32
C LEU A 158 -3.42 -7.82 -2.62
N ALA A 159 -3.09 -6.67 -2.04
CA ALA A 159 -3.81 -5.44 -2.22
C ALA A 159 -3.75 -4.97 -3.68
N SER A 160 -2.59 -5.01 -4.32
CA SER A 160 -2.44 -4.70 -5.74
C SER A 160 -3.31 -5.63 -6.59
N LEU A 161 -3.20 -6.94 -6.39
CA LEU A 161 -4.00 -7.95 -7.10
C LEU A 161 -5.51 -7.78 -6.86
N LYS A 162 -5.91 -7.36 -5.66
CA LYS A 162 -7.31 -7.09 -5.34
C LYS A 162 -7.80 -5.83 -6.05
N ILE A 163 -7.00 -4.77 -6.11
CA ILE A 163 -7.34 -3.50 -6.77
C ILE A 163 -7.59 -3.71 -8.27
N ILE A 164 -6.86 -4.62 -8.89
CA ILE A 164 -6.91 -4.88 -10.33
C ILE A 164 -7.75 -6.12 -10.73
N GLY A 165 -8.48 -6.73 -9.79
CA GLY A 165 -9.37 -7.87 -10.08
C GLY A 165 -8.65 -9.18 -10.43
N ARG A 166 -7.44 -9.40 -9.89
CA ARG A 166 -6.57 -10.56 -10.21
C ARG A 166 -6.14 -11.38 -9.00
N LEU A 167 -6.87 -11.29 -7.88
CA LEU A 167 -6.61 -12.09 -6.67
C LEU A 167 -6.66 -13.62 -6.90
N HIS A 168 -7.21 -14.09 -8.02
CA HIS A 168 -7.26 -15.52 -8.37
C HIS A 168 -5.97 -16.05 -9.02
N TRP A 169 -4.97 -15.19 -9.28
CA TRP A 169 -3.69 -15.59 -9.90
C TRP A 169 -2.67 -16.14 -8.90
N ILE A 170 -2.96 -16.08 -7.61
CA ILE A 170 -2.09 -16.59 -6.54
C ILE A 170 -2.69 -17.83 -5.89
N ASP A 171 -1.82 -18.70 -5.38
CA ASP A 171 -2.21 -19.77 -4.47
C ASP A 171 -2.52 -19.18 -3.09
N ARG A 172 -3.80 -18.96 -2.84
CA ARG A 172 -4.31 -18.34 -1.60
C ARG A 172 -4.02 -19.18 -0.38
N GLU A 173 -4.11 -20.51 -0.49
CA GLU A 173 -3.90 -21.41 0.65
C GLU A 173 -2.43 -21.48 1.03
N LYS A 174 -1.54 -21.46 0.04
CA LYS A 174 -0.11 -21.42 0.29
C LYS A 174 0.31 -20.11 0.96
N LEU A 175 -0.18 -18.98 0.48
CA LEU A 175 0.10 -17.68 1.09
C LEU A 175 -0.50 -17.56 2.50
N ARG A 176 -1.73 -18.05 2.68
CA ARG A 176 -2.38 -18.15 4.00
C ARG A 176 -1.52 -18.95 4.96
N SER A 177 -1.02 -20.11 4.54
CA SER A 177 -0.15 -20.97 5.35
C SER A 177 1.14 -20.27 5.74
N PHE A 178 1.76 -19.53 4.81
CA PHE A 178 2.94 -18.71 5.09
C PHE A 178 2.67 -17.64 6.15
N ILE A 179 1.60 -16.86 6.00
CA ILE A 179 1.26 -15.78 6.96
C ILE A 179 0.99 -16.37 8.36
N LEU A 180 0.26 -17.47 8.46
CA LEU A 180 -0.01 -18.14 9.74
C LEU A 180 1.26 -18.71 10.38
N ALA A 181 2.23 -19.17 9.57
CA ALA A 181 3.52 -19.64 10.09
C ALA A 181 4.38 -18.50 10.70
N CYS A 182 4.08 -17.23 10.40
CA CYS A 182 4.75 -16.07 11.01
C CYS A 182 4.20 -15.70 12.40
N GLN A 183 3.24 -16.45 12.94
CA GLN A 183 2.72 -16.24 14.29
C GLN A 183 3.69 -16.73 15.37
N ASP A 184 3.80 -15.98 16.46
CA ASP A 184 4.40 -16.48 17.70
C ASP A 184 3.31 -17.13 18.55
N GLU A 185 3.44 -18.43 18.80
CA GLU A 185 2.46 -19.22 19.57
C GLU A 185 2.49 -18.91 21.08
N GLU A 186 3.58 -18.37 21.60
CA GLU A 186 3.75 -18.06 23.03
C GLU A 186 3.32 -16.63 23.36
N THR A 187 3.74 -15.67 22.53
CA THR A 187 3.54 -14.23 22.80
C THR A 187 2.43 -13.60 21.95
N GLY A 188 1.98 -14.28 20.90
CA GLY A 188 1.04 -13.75 19.92
C GLY A 188 1.71 -12.74 18.97
N GLY A 189 0.93 -12.20 18.03
CA GLY A 189 1.45 -11.30 16.99
C GLY A 189 2.06 -12.05 15.81
N PHE A 190 2.54 -11.28 14.83
CA PHE A 190 3.20 -11.80 13.63
C PHE A 190 4.57 -11.13 13.47
N ALA A 191 5.54 -11.89 12.97
CA ALA A 191 6.86 -11.42 12.57
C ALA A 191 6.95 -11.24 11.04
N ASP A 192 8.09 -10.78 10.54
CA ASP A 192 8.40 -10.82 9.09
C ASP A 192 8.38 -12.25 8.57
N ARG A 193 8.94 -13.19 9.35
CA ARG A 193 9.09 -14.60 8.97
C ARG A 193 8.87 -15.55 10.15
N PRO A 194 8.63 -16.84 9.87
CA PRO A 194 8.50 -17.86 10.92
C PRO A 194 9.75 -17.92 11.82
N GLY A 195 9.55 -17.76 13.12
CA GLY A 195 10.60 -17.85 14.14
C GLY A 195 11.37 -16.55 14.44
N ASP A 196 11.09 -15.45 13.72
CA ASP A 196 11.65 -14.12 14.04
C ASP A 196 10.81 -13.41 15.12
N MET A 197 11.29 -12.26 15.61
CA MET A 197 10.58 -11.49 16.62
C MET A 197 9.36 -10.77 16.03
N VAL A 198 8.23 -10.92 16.69
CA VAL A 198 6.97 -10.25 16.31
C VAL A 198 7.00 -8.76 16.59
N ASP A 199 6.22 -8.00 15.82
CA ASP A 199 5.96 -6.59 16.11
C ASP A 199 4.57 -6.14 15.63
N PRO A 200 4.09 -4.96 16.07
CA PRO A 200 2.77 -4.46 15.67
C PRO A 200 2.61 -4.18 14.17
N PHE A 201 3.70 -3.87 13.46
CA PHE A 201 3.66 -3.54 12.04
C PHE A 201 3.34 -4.78 11.21
N HIS A 202 4.08 -5.86 11.44
CA HIS A 202 3.85 -7.17 10.81
C HIS A 202 2.52 -7.78 11.24
N THR A 203 2.15 -7.61 12.51
CA THR A 203 0.85 -8.05 13.03
C THR A 203 -0.30 -7.40 12.27
N LEU A 204 -0.25 -6.09 12.01
CA LEU A 204 -1.27 -5.40 11.21
C LEU A 204 -1.39 -6.01 9.80
N PHE A 205 -0.27 -6.16 9.09
CA PHE A 205 -0.29 -6.67 7.73
C PHE A 205 -0.65 -8.16 7.64
N GLY A 206 -0.37 -8.95 8.67
CA GLY A 206 -0.73 -10.37 8.72
C GLY A 206 -2.22 -10.54 8.82
N ILE A 207 -2.82 -9.83 9.78
CA ILE A 207 -4.26 -9.78 9.95
C ILE A 207 -4.95 -9.21 8.70
N ALA A 208 -4.42 -8.13 8.11
CA ALA A 208 -4.99 -7.53 6.91
C ALA A 208 -4.86 -8.46 5.68
N GLY A 209 -3.74 -9.14 5.52
CA GLY A 209 -3.52 -10.14 4.47
C GLY A 209 -4.49 -11.32 4.60
N LEU A 210 -4.66 -11.87 5.81
CA LEU A 210 -5.64 -12.93 6.08
C LEU A 210 -7.07 -12.49 5.80
N SER A 211 -7.43 -11.25 6.15
CA SER A 211 -8.74 -10.66 5.80
C SER A 211 -8.96 -10.62 4.28
N LEU A 212 -7.98 -10.15 3.49
CA LEU A 212 -8.07 -10.16 2.02
C LEU A 212 -8.12 -11.57 1.42
N LEU A 213 -7.53 -12.56 2.09
CA LEU A 213 -7.59 -13.96 1.71
C LEU A 213 -8.94 -14.62 2.07
N GLY A 214 -9.81 -13.94 2.82
CA GLY A 214 -11.16 -14.40 3.13
C GLY A 214 -11.33 -15.01 4.53
N GLU A 215 -10.45 -14.70 5.49
CA GLU A 215 -10.65 -15.12 6.87
C GLU A 215 -11.88 -14.45 7.50
N GLU A 216 -12.95 -15.21 7.72
CA GLU A 216 -14.25 -14.70 8.21
C GLU A 216 -14.20 -14.12 9.63
N GLN A 217 -13.22 -14.55 10.44
CA GLN A 217 -13.02 -14.04 11.80
C GLN A 217 -12.46 -12.61 11.83
N ILE A 218 -11.93 -12.14 10.70
CA ILE A 218 -11.32 -10.82 10.57
C ILE A 218 -12.23 -9.93 9.73
N LYS A 219 -12.47 -8.70 10.19
CA LYS A 219 -13.28 -7.74 9.45
C LYS A 219 -12.69 -7.47 8.06
N PRO A 220 -13.53 -7.27 7.02
CA PRO A 220 -13.06 -6.87 5.70
C PRO A 220 -12.20 -5.61 5.76
N VAL A 221 -11.05 -5.66 5.10
CA VAL A 221 -10.07 -4.57 5.03
C VAL A 221 -9.99 -4.02 3.61
N SER A 222 -9.90 -2.70 3.49
CA SER A 222 -9.68 -2.06 2.19
C SER A 222 -8.27 -2.31 1.69
N PRO A 223 -8.08 -2.86 0.48
CA PRO A 223 -6.75 -3.06 -0.11
C PRO A 223 -6.04 -1.72 -0.38
N VAL A 224 -6.78 -0.64 -0.56
CA VAL A 224 -6.22 0.68 -0.88
C VAL A 224 -5.78 1.41 0.38
N PHE A 225 -6.52 1.28 1.48
CA PHE A 225 -6.27 2.04 2.71
C PHE A 225 -5.68 1.21 3.87
N CYS A 226 -5.72 -0.13 3.81
CA CYS A 226 -5.40 -0.96 4.98
C CYS A 226 -6.21 -0.55 6.24
N MET A 227 -7.48 -0.23 6.03
CA MET A 227 -8.44 0.16 7.07
C MET A 227 -9.69 -0.72 6.98
N PRO A 228 -10.40 -0.98 8.08
CA PRO A 228 -11.68 -1.69 8.03
C PRO A 228 -12.65 -0.99 7.07
N GLU A 229 -13.26 -1.75 6.16
CA GLU A 229 -14.16 -1.16 5.16
C GLU A 229 -15.34 -0.40 5.78
N GLU A 230 -15.81 -0.84 6.96
CA GLU A 230 -16.87 -0.15 7.69
C GLU A 230 -16.52 1.29 8.07
N VAL A 231 -15.23 1.57 8.34
CA VAL A 231 -14.74 2.91 8.66
C VAL A 231 -14.81 3.78 7.42
N LEU A 232 -14.35 3.25 6.28
CA LEU A 232 -14.40 3.97 5.00
C LEU A 232 -15.84 4.25 4.55
N ARG A 233 -16.76 3.28 4.76
CA ARG A 233 -18.20 3.48 4.53
C ARG A 233 -18.77 4.62 5.36
N ARG A 234 -18.36 4.75 6.63
CA ARG A 234 -18.81 5.83 7.53
C ARG A 234 -18.37 7.21 7.03
N VAL A 235 -17.17 7.32 6.45
CA VAL A 235 -16.66 8.59 5.89
C VAL A 235 -16.97 8.76 4.40
N ASN A 236 -17.86 7.93 3.84
CA ASN A 236 -18.30 7.97 2.45
C ASN A 236 -17.16 7.86 1.41
N VAL A 237 -16.14 7.06 1.72
CA VAL A 237 -15.03 6.76 0.81
C VAL A 237 -15.14 5.31 0.36
N GLN A 238 -15.33 5.07 -0.93
CA GLN A 238 -15.26 3.74 -1.53
C GLN A 238 -14.54 3.84 -2.87
N PRO A 239 -13.25 3.46 -2.96
CA PRO A 239 -12.56 3.42 -4.24
C PRO A 239 -13.19 2.34 -5.12
N GLU A 240 -13.46 2.67 -6.39
CA GLU A 240 -13.84 1.68 -7.38
C GLU A 240 -12.64 0.76 -7.64
N LEU A 241 -12.82 -0.53 -7.36
CA LEU A 241 -11.83 -1.56 -7.67
C LEU A 241 -12.17 -2.17 -9.03
N VAL A 242 -11.16 -2.60 -9.77
CA VAL A 242 -11.37 -3.37 -11.00
C VAL A 242 -11.91 -4.75 -10.61
N SER A 243 -13.03 -5.14 -11.22
CA SER A 243 -13.68 -6.44 -11.02
C SER A 243 -12.94 -7.57 -11.71
#